data_AF-A0A8S3Z2X3-F1
#
_entry.id   AF-A0A8S3Z2X3-F1
#
_cell.length_a   1.000
_cell.length_b   1.000
_cell.length_c   1.000
_cell.angle_alpha   90.00
_cell.angle_beta   90.00
_cell.angle_gamma   90.00
#
_symmetry.space_group_name_H-M   'P 1'
#
loop_
_entity.id
_entity.type
_entity.pdbx_description
1 polymer ?
#
loop_
_entity_poly.entity_id
_entity_poly.type
_entity_poly.pdbx_seq_one_letter_code
_entity_poly.pdbx_strand_id
1 'polypeptide(L)'
;ANNAKNTVYKVTHYKVGKVSLGAQGKRRNDRKQSGYGGQSKPVLRKKTKTTRKTVLRMECTECKYRKQLPIKRCKHFELGNDKKRK
;
A
#
# COMPACT_ATOMS: atom_id res chain seq x y z
N ALA A 1 9.00 15.88 15.57
CA ALA A 1 10.39 15.54 15.89
C ALA A 1 10.94 14.58 14.83
N ASN A 2 11.54 15.10 13.76
CA ASN A 2 12.24 14.28 12.79
C ASN A 2 13.71 14.22 13.20
N ASN A 3 14.13 13.10 13.79
CA ASN A 3 15.54 12.86 14.08
C ASN A 3 16.27 12.67 12.75
N ALA A 4 17.16 13.60 12.37
CA ALA A 4 17.89 13.61 11.08
C ALA A 4 19.10 12.66 11.06
N LYS A 5 19.24 11.81 12.09
CA LYS A 5 20.32 10.84 12.24
C LYS A 5 19.92 9.49 11.64
N ASN A 6 20.91 8.73 11.17
CA ASN A 6 20.68 7.34 10.79
C ASN A 6 20.32 6.53 12.05
N THR A 7 19.16 5.91 12.05
CA THR A 7 18.58 5.17 13.19
C THR A 7 18.19 3.77 12.76
N VAL A 8 17.98 2.88 13.74
CA VAL A 8 17.50 1.53 13.49
C VAL A 8 15.99 1.57 13.21
N TYR A 9 15.56 0.87 12.17
CA TYR A 9 14.16 0.79 11.76
C TYR A 9 13.63 -0.65 11.84
N LYS A 10 12.43 -0.81 12.40
CA LYS A 10 11.64 -2.03 12.22
C LYS A 10 10.96 -1.96 10.86
N VAL A 11 11.29 -2.91 9.99
CA VAL A 11 10.77 -2.96 8.61
C VAL A 11 9.62 -3.95 8.54
N THR A 12 8.49 -3.52 7.98
CA THR A 12 7.34 -4.39 7.71
C THR A 12 6.82 -4.19 6.28
N HIS A 13 6.15 -5.19 5.73
CA HIS A 13 5.45 -5.05 4.46
C HIS A 13 4.21 -4.16 4.62
N TYR A 14 4.01 -3.21 3.71
CA TYR A 14 2.79 -2.40 3.69
C TYR A 14 1.57 -3.25 3.32
N LYS A 15 0.50 -3.12 4.10
CA LYS A 15 -0.80 -3.74 3.83
C LYS A 15 -1.83 -2.65 3.57
N VAL A 16 -2.60 -2.80 2.50
CA VAL A 16 -3.73 -1.92 2.22
C VAL A 16 -4.80 -2.12 3.30
N GLY A 17 -5.31 -1.03 3.86
CA GLY A 17 -6.40 -1.05 4.82
C GLY A 17 -7.77 -1.25 4.17
N LYS A 18 -8.80 -1.47 5.00
CA LYS A 18 -10.20 -1.48 4.57
C LYS A 18 -10.59 -0.11 4.01
N VAL A 19 -11.30 -0.10 2.88
CA VAL A 19 -11.76 1.15 2.25
C VAL A 19 -12.83 1.80 3.12
N SER A 20 -12.70 3.10 3.37
CA SER A 20 -13.68 3.87 4.15
C SER A 20 -14.90 4.27 3.32
N LEU A 21 -16.10 4.09 3.87
CA LEU A 21 -17.36 4.50 3.25
C LEU A 21 -17.63 6.01 3.38
N GLY A 22 -17.07 6.66 4.41
CA GLY A 22 -17.24 8.09 4.66
C GLY A 22 -16.51 8.99 3.65
N ALA A 23 -15.60 8.43 2.86
CA ALA A 23 -14.86 9.17 1.85
C ALA A 23 -15.80 9.81 0.82
N GLN A 24 -15.58 11.08 0.48
CA GLN A 24 -16.44 11.85 -0.43
C GLN A 24 -16.63 11.16 -1.79
N GLY A 25 -15.57 10.54 -2.33
CA GLY A 25 -15.64 9.80 -3.59
C GLY A 25 -16.56 8.59 -3.54
N LYS A 26 -16.57 7.86 -2.42
CA LYS A 26 -17.45 6.70 -2.21
C LYS A 26 -18.91 7.15 -2.09
N ARG A 27 -19.19 8.16 -1.25
CA ARG A 27 -20.54 8.77 -1.12
C ARG A 27 -21.11 9.23 -2.47
N ARG A 28 -20.29 9.90 -3.28
CA ARG A 28 -20.69 10.35 -4.62
C ARG A 28 -20.98 9.19 -5.56
N ASN A 29 -20.12 8.17 -5.57
CA ASN A 29 -20.31 7.00 -6.44
C ASN A 29 -21.56 6.22 -6.05
N ASP A 30 -21.83 6.06 -4.75
CA ASP A 30 -23.02 5.35 -4.26
C ASP A 30 -24.30 6.09 -4.65
N ARG A 31 -24.33 7.42 -4.51
CA ARG A 31 -25.44 8.26 -4.99
C ARG A 31 -25.61 8.23 -6.52
N LYS A 32 -24.53 8.08 -7.28
CA LYS A 32 -24.61 7.94 -8.75
C LYS A 32 -25.09 6.54 -9.16
N GLN A 33 -24.82 5.54 -8.33
CA GLN A 33 -25.16 4.15 -8.57
C GLN A 33 -26.61 3.82 -8.19
N SER A 34 -27.26 4.63 -7.35
CA SER A 34 -28.66 4.45 -6.97
C SER A 34 -29.63 4.74 -8.12
N GLY A 35 -30.73 3.99 -8.18
CA GLY A 35 -31.76 4.10 -9.21
C GLY A 35 -31.53 3.11 -10.37
N TYR A 36 -32.06 3.45 -11.53
CA TYR A 36 -31.97 2.62 -12.74
C TYR A 36 -30.80 3.08 -13.64
N GLY A 37 -30.44 2.25 -14.63
CA GLY A 37 -29.35 2.57 -15.58
C GLY A 37 -28.03 1.85 -15.33
N GLY A 38 -27.98 0.93 -14.35
CA GLY A 38 -26.88 -0.02 -14.17
C GLY A 38 -25.56 0.63 -13.73
N GLN A 39 -24.44 0.08 -14.20
CA GLN A 39 -23.10 0.49 -13.76
C GLN A 39 -22.75 1.90 -14.27
N SER A 40 -22.63 2.88 -13.36
CA SER A 40 -22.50 4.30 -13.71
C SER A 40 -21.07 4.80 -13.97
N LYS A 41 -20.06 3.99 -13.65
CA LYS A 41 -18.62 4.30 -13.76
C LYS A 41 -17.86 3.16 -14.46
N PRO A 42 -16.88 3.45 -15.33
CA PRO A 42 -16.13 2.41 -16.03
C PRO A 42 -15.41 1.45 -15.08
N VAL A 43 -15.43 0.16 -15.40
CA VAL A 43 -14.66 -0.88 -14.70
C VAL A 43 -13.47 -1.27 -15.57
N LEU A 44 -12.26 -1.24 -15.00
CA LEU A 44 -11.06 -1.67 -15.70
C LEU A 44 -11.08 -3.19 -15.91
N ARG A 45 -11.21 -3.65 -17.17
CA ARG A 45 -11.26 -5.08 -17.53
C ARG A 45 -9.89 -5.68 -17.89
N LYS A 46 -9.05 -4.94 -18.62
CA LYS A 46 -7.79 -5.47 -19.20
C LYS A 46 -6.57 -5.09 -18.33
N LYS A 47 -6.28 -5.87 -17.29
CA LYS A 47 -5.09 -5.65 -16.44
C LYS A 47 -3.88 -6.41 -17.00
N THR A 48 -2.82 -5.69 -17.36
CA THR A 48 -1.59 -6.28 -17.95
C THR A 48 -0.50 -6.60 -16.92
N LYS A 49 -0.40 -5.82 -15.83
CA LYS A 49 0.68 -5.99 -14.85
C LYS A 49 0.37 -7.14 -13.89
N THR A 50 1.27 -8.11 -13.83
CA THR A 50 1.16 -9.30 -12.96
C THR A 50 1.68 -9.06 -11.55
N THR A 51 2.68 -8.18 -11.39
CA THR A 51 3.27 -7.83 -10.09
C THR A 51 2.79 -6.46 -9.60
N ARG A 52 3.08 -6.12 -8.35
CA ARG A 52 2.90 -4.78 -7.77
C ARG A 52 4.25 -4.26 -7.28
N LYS A 53 4.36 -2.96 -7.01
CA LYS A 53 5.52 -2.43 -6.29
C LYS A 53 5.32 -2.75 -4.82
N THR A 54 6.26 -3.48 -4.24
CA THR A 54 6.29 -3.75 -2.81
C THR A 54 6.73 -2.49 -2.09
N VAL A 55 5.97 -2.05 -1.08
CA VAL A 55 6.29 -0.88 -0.27
C VAL A 55 6.66 -1.35 1.13
N LEU A 56 7.82 -0.92 1.60
CA LEU A 56 8.28 -1.13 2.96
C LEU A 56 7.77 0.00 3.85
N ARG A 57 7.27 -0.37 5.02
CA ARG A 57 6.98 0.55 6.11
C ARG A 57 8.12 0.43 7.11
N MET A 58 8.89 1.51 7.25
CA MET A 58 9.99 1.61 8.21
C MET A 58 9.52 2.42 9.42
N GLU A 59 9.50 1.79 10.59
CA GLU A 59 9.16 2.44 11.85
C GLU A 59 10.44 2.67 12.67
N CYS A 60 10.72 3.93 13.02
CA CYS A 60 11.87 4.27 13.86
C CYS A 60 11.65 3.68 15.27
N THR A 61 12.66 3.03 15.81
CA THR A 61 12.57 2.41 17.15
C THR A 61 12.43 3.45 18.27
N GLU A 62 13.07 4.61 18.12
CA GLU A 62 13.10 5.71 19.10
C GLU A 62 11.83 6.57 19.05
N CYS A 63 11.56 7.23 17.92
CA CYS A 63 10.48 8.23 17.83
C CYS A 63 9.16 7.71 17.25
N LYS A 64 9.10 6.41 16.88
CA LYS A 64 7.93 5.75 16.25
C LYS A 64 7.43 6.40 14.96
N TYR A 65 8.21 7.31 14.38
CA TYR A 65 7.93 7.87 13.07
C TYR A 65 7.98 6.78 12.00
N ARG A 66 7.08 6.87 11.01
CA ARG A 66 6.91 5.86 9.96
C ARG A 66 7.19 6.45 8.60
N LYS A 67 8.16 5.88 7.89
CA LYS A 67 8.52 6.22 6.51
C LYS A 67 8.11 5.10 5.56
N GLN A 68 7.59 5.45 4.39
CA GLN A 68 7.27 4.48 3.33
C GLN A 68 8.33 4.51 2.24
N LEU A 69 8.88 3.35 1.88
CA LEU A 69 9.86 3.21 0.80
C LEU A 69 9.40 2.18 -0.24
N PRO A 70 9.14 2.60 -1.48
CA PRO A 70 8.80 1.68 -2.56
C PRO A 70 10.06 1.01 -3.15
N ILE A 71 10.00 -0.30 -3.36
CA ILE A 71 11.02 -1.07 -4.11
C ILE A 71 10.58 -1.25 -5.57
N LYS A 72 11.51 -1.65 -6.43
CA LYS A 72 11.21 -2.17 -7.77
C LYS A 72 10.23 -3.35 -7.70
N ARG A 73 9.55 -3.63 -8.82
CA ARG A 73 8.61 -4.76 -8.90
C ARG A 73 9.38 -6.08 -8.85
N CYS A 74 8.95 -6.99 -8.00
CA CYS A 74 9.45 -8.36 -7.93
C CYS A 74 8.27 -9.34 -7.89
N LYS A 75 8.51 -10.59 -8.30
CA LYS A 75 7.52 -11.69 -8.23
C LYS A 75 7.54 -12.34 -6.85
N HIS A 76 8.74 -12.63 -6.36
CA HIS A 76 8.98 -13.19 -5.04
C HIS A 76 9.55 -12.09 -4.15
N PHE A 77 8.92 -11.89 -3.00
CA PHE A 77 9.37 -10.95 -1.98
C PHE A 77 9.21 -11.61 -0.62
N GLU A 78 10.32 -11.77 0.08
CA GLU A 78 10.38 -12.37 1.40
C GLU A 78 11.17 -11.43 2.30
N LEU A 79 10.70 -11.26 3.53
CA LEU A 79 11.31 -10.37 4.52
C LEU A 79 11.76 -11.22 5.70
N GLY A 80 13.08 -11.31 5.92
CA GLY A 80 13.65 -12.00 7.09
C GLY A 80 14.21 -13.41 6.85
N ASN A 81 14.61 -13.78 5.64
CA ASN A 81 15.28 -15.07 5.40
C ASN A 81 16.75 -15.10 5.80
N ASP A 82 17.22 -16.32 6.04
CA ASP A 82 18.63 -16.63 6.22
C ASP A 82 19.47 -16.15 5.03
N LYS A 83 20.62 -15.58 5.36
CA LYS A 83 21.57 -15.11 4.34
C LYS A 83 22.04 -16.32 3.53
N LYS A 84 22.09 -16.17 2.21
CA LYS A 84 22.72 -17.18 1.36
C LYS A 84 24.14 -17.46 1.86
N ARG A 85 24.48 -18.74 2.03
CA ARG A 85 25.83 -19.18 2.38
C ARG A 85 26.80 -18.77 1.27
N LYS A 86 28.03 -18.43 1.64
CA LYS A 86 29.13 -18.20 0.68
C LYS A 86 29.46 -19.48 -0.07
#